data_AF-A0A947CRB1-F1
#
_entry.id   AF-A0A947CRB1-F1
#
_cell.length_a   1.000
_cell.length_b   1.000
_cell.length_c   1.000
_cell.angle_alpha   90.00
_cell.angle_beta   90.00
_cell.angle_gamma   90.00
#
_symmetry.space_group_name_H-M   'P 1'
#
loop_
_entity.id
_entity.type
_entity.pdbx_description
1 polymer ?
#
loop_
_entity_poly.entity_id
_entity_poly.type
_entity_poly.pdbx_seq_one_letter_code
_entity_poly.pdbx_strand_id
1 'polypeptide(L)' 'WAVGGGLRIRTPVGPVRVDLGFRLNRFRAAPADEPQNPRPTGGDLADRLVFHLSLGEAF' A
#
# COMPACT_ATOMS: atom_id res chain seq x y z
N TRP A 1 9.08 -3.51 -6.14
CA TRP A 1 9.66 -3.49 -4.80
C TRP A 1 8.79 -2.59 -3.95
N ALA A 2 8.54 -3.03 -2.74
CA ALA A 2 7.74 -2.34 -1.74
C ALA A 2 8.30 -2.70 -0.37
N VAL A 3 8.17 -1.78 0.58
CA VAL A 3 8.51 -1.99 1.98
C VAL A 3 7.29 -1.66 2.82
N GLY A 4 7.06 -2.38 3.89
CA GLY A 4 5.89 -2.14 4.73
C GLY A 4 6.10 -2.65 6.15
N GLY A 5 5.32 -2.10 7.07
CA GLY A 5 5.26 -2.50 8.47
C GLY A 5 3.83 -2.83 8.85
N GLY A 6 3.66 -3.76 9.78
CA GLY A 6 2.34 -4.14 10.27
C GLY A 6 2.32 -4.33 11.78
N LEU A 7 1.19 -4.02 12.38
CA LEU A 7 0.90 -4.20 13.79
C LEU A 7 -0.21 -5.24 13.95
N ARG A 8 -0.01 -6.18 14.89
CA ARG A 8 -0.98 -7.22 15.24
C ARG A 8 -1.30 -7.11 16.72
N ILE A 9 -2.58 -6.90 17.03
CA ILE A 9 -3.07 -6.72 18.40
C ILE A 9 -4.15 -7.76 18.66
N ARG A 10 -4.12 -8.36 19.85
CA ARG A 10 -5.25 -9.16 20.35
C ARG A 10 -6.17 -8.25 21.14
N THR A 11 -7.42 -8.14 20.73
CA THR A 11 -8.44 -7.36 21.42
C THR A 11 -9.54 -8.28 21.96
N PRO A 12 -10.38 -7.82 22.92
CA PRO A 12 -11.50 -8.62 23.43
C PRO A 12 -12.50 -9.06 22.35
N VAL A 13 -12.58 -8.32 21.25
CA VAL A 13 -13.46 -8.60 20.10
C VAL A 13 -12.77 -9.40 18.99
N GLY A 14 -11.55 -9.89 19.22
CA GLY A 14 -10.79 -10.71 18.28
C GLY A 14 -9.45 -10.10 17.85
N PRO A 15 -8.70 -10.77 16.95
CA PRO A 15 -7.44 -10.27 16.44
C PRO A 15 -7.68 -9.06 15.52
N VAL A 16 -6.84 -8.05 15.67
CA VAL A 16 -6.77 -6.87 14.81
C VAL A 16 -5.41 -6.85 14.13
N ARG A 17 -5.41 -6.60 12.82
CA ARG A 17 -4.19 -6.43 12.03
C ARG A 17 -4.27 -5.16 11.22
N VAL A 18 -3.22 -4.34 11.33
CA VAL A 18 -3.06 -3.11 10.58
C VAL A 18 -1.74 -3.21 9.82
N ASP A 19 -1.77 -3.13 8.49
CA ASP A 19 -0.56 -3.11 7.66
C ASP A 19 -0.49 -1.81 6.85
N LEU A 20 0.71 -1.24 6.79
CA LEU A 20 1.05 -0.07 6.00
C LEU A 20 2.19 -0.44 5.06
N GLY A 21 1.95 -0.31 3.76
CA GLY A 21 2.91 -0.59 2.70
C GLY A 21 3.25 0.66 1.89
N PHE A 22 4.50 0.76 1.46
CA PHE A 22 5.02 1.81 0.60
C PHE A 22 5.66 1.20 -0.64
N ARG A 23 5.19 1.61 -1.83
CA ARG A 23 5.71 1.09 -3.11
C ARG A 23 6.97 1.85 -3.55
N LEU A 24 8.08 1.14 -3.72
CA LEU A 24 9.39 1.68 -4.11
C LEU A 24 9.59 1.70 -5.64
N ASN A 25 8.82 0.96 -6.44
CA ASN A 25 9.06 0.86 -7.89
C ASN A 25 8.64 2.08 -8.73
N ARG A 26 8.15 3.18 -8.13
CA ARG A 26 7.77 4.39 -8.87
C ARG A 26 8.91 5.43 -9.02
N PHE A 27 10.17 5.08 -8.74
CA PHE A 27 11.31 5.99 -8.97
C PHE A 27 11.82 6.03 -10.42
N ARG A 28 11.35 5.13 -11.30
CA ARG A 28 11.70 5.22 -12.72
C ARG A 28 10.77 6.25 -13.35
N ALA A 29 11.32 7.45 -13.62
CA ALA A 29 10.71 8.38 -14.55
C ALA A 29 10.33 7.59 -15.81
N ALA A 30 9.06 7.65 -16.21
CA ALA A 30 8.64 7.04 -17.46
C ALA A 30 9.54 7.60 -18.59
N PRO A 31 10.08 6.76 -19.48
CA PRO A 31 10.70 7.27 -20.70
C PRO A 31 9.66 8.13 -21.44
N ALA A 32 10.09 9.25 -22.01
CA ALA A 32 9.23 10.34 -22.50
C ALA A 32 8.23 9.96 -23.61
N ASP A 33 8.28 8.72 -24.11
CA ASP A 33 7.65 8.32 -25.38
C ASP A 33 6.58 7.21 -25.24
N GLU A 34 6.16 6.83 -24.03
CA GLU A 34 5.09 5.83 -23.85
C GLU A 34 3.71 6.50 -23.70
N PRO A 35 2.67 6.06 -24.44
CA PRO A 35 1.33 6.59 -24.30
C PRO A 35 0.85 6.36 -22.87
N GLN A 36 0.54 7.46 -22.20
CA GLN A 36 0.02 7.49 -20.84
C GLN A 36 -1.34 6.80 -20.81
N ASN A 37 -1.35 5.49 -20.65
CA ASN A 37 -2.48 4.79 -20.06
C ASN A 37 -2.80 5.58 -18.77
N PRO A 38 -4.06 6.00 -18.50
CA PRO A 38 -4.42 6.80 -17.33
C PRO A 38 -4.28 5.97 -16.05
N ARG A 39 -3.04 5.62 -15.71
CA ARG A 39 -2.64 5.28 -14.36
C ARG A 39 -2.45 6.61 -13.65
N PRO A 40 -2.97 6.76 -12.42
CA PRO A 40 -2.81 7.97 -11.64
C PRO A 40 -1.32 8.34 -11.62
N THR A 41 -1.03 9.46 -12.27
CA THR A 41 0.32 9.93 -12.57
C THR A 41 1.03 10.16 -11.25
N GLY A 42 2.12 9.43 -11.05
CA GLY A 42 2.83 9.38 -9.78
C GLY A 42 3.40 10.73 -9.39
N GLY A 43 2.78 11.36 -8.39
CA GLY A 43 3.29 12.53 -7.69
C GLY A 43 2.94 12.48 -6.21
N ASP A 44 1.73 12.02 -5.88
CA ASP A 44 1.23 12.03 -4.51
C ASP A 44 1.72 10.86 -3.65
N LEU A 45 2.03 11.17 -2.39
CA LEU A 45 2.32 10.21 -1.33
C LEU A 45 1.14 9.25 -1.11
N ALA A 46 -0.09 9.73 -1.27
CA ALA A 46 -1.32 8.96 -1.17
C ALA A 46 -1.35 7.77 -2.14
N ASP A 47 -0.73 7.94 -3.30
CA ASP A 47 -0.68 6.96 -4.38
C ASP A 47 0.35 5.85 -4.11
N ARG A 48 1.29 6.11 -3.19
CA ARG A 48 2.37 5.20 -2.82
C ARG A 48 2.09 4.44 -1.52
N LEU A 49 1.20 4.98 -0.68
CA LEU A 49 0.76 4.40 0.57
C LEU A 49 -0.36 3.38 0.32
N VAL A 50 -0.21 2.18 0.86
CA VAL A 50 -1.24 1.14 0.87
C VAL A 50 -1.57 0.84 2.33
N PHE A 51 -2.84 0.93 2.70
CA PHE A 51 -3.34 0.60 4.03
C PHE A 51 -4.19 -0.65 3.97
N HIS A 52 -3.98 -1.56 4.90
CA HIS A 52 -4.80 -2.76 5.08
C HIS A 52 -5.21 -2.90 6.54
N LEU A 53 -6.49 -3.15 6.77
CA LEU A 53 -7.07 -3.36 8.09
C LEU A 53 -7.87 -4.66 8.06
N SER A 54 -7.59 -5.55 9.01
CA SER A 54 -8.34 -6.77 9.25
C SER A 54 -8.80 -6.81 10.70
N LEU A 55 -10.05 -7.19 10.91
CA LEU A 55 -10.69 -7.38 12.21
C LEU A 55 -11.37 -8.75 12.21
N GLY A 56 -11.07 -9.58 13.21
CA GLY A 56 -11.59 -10.93 13.31
C GLY A 56 -10.69 -11.98 12.65
N GLU A 57 -11.05 -13.25 12.83
CA GLU A 57 -10.38 -14.39 12.20
C GLU A 57 -10.94 -14.58 10.79
N ALA A 58 -10.07 -14.79 9.79
CA ALA A 58 -10.52 -15.13 8.44
C ALA A 58 -10.98 -16.60 8.45
N PHE A 59 -12.27 -16.83 8.22
CA PHE A 59 -12.88 -18.15 8.12
C PHE A 59 -12.58 -18.82 6.78
#